data_AF-A0A847GXE3-F1
#
_entry.id   AF-A0A847GXE3-F1
#
_cell.length_a   1.000
_cell.length_b   1.000
_cell.length_c   1.000
_cell.angle_alpha   90.00
_cell.angle_beta   90.00
_cell.angle_gamma   90.00
#
_symmetry.space_group_name_H-M   'P 1'
#
loop_
_entity.id
_entity.type
_entity.pdbx_description
1 polymer ?
#
loop_
_entity_poly.entity_id
_entity_poly.type
_entity_poly.pdbx_seq_one_letter_code
_entity_poly.pdbx_strand_id
1 'polypeptide(L)'
;MKTSQTIAAAPTPEEAYQEPLDVDSWYSALVSFVFHFCLMLLLPLFAAFLEPEQRLPPAVGTVQVLDDSGTDADPAAGLPGAEAAAESLTQSESPDLMQDIPAAEAITEVQPVEVPQLDLNVPDAKQALESLRNDSAQAVAAAQAAARGARERLNQNLGGAPGGGGGGGGGTGRAGRAARWVLKFNYSHADHYLNQLGGLGAAIAFPQRGDQWLYFTDLAGRPNRSVRDLSGEDRIFWINEDPSSTGLVAQALGIAPLTPMLAFLPVELEQRMLKMELAYKGAASEQDILQTVFECVARGGGFDVIVVDQKP
;
A
#
# COMPACT_ATOMS: atom_id res chain seq x y z
N MET A 1 90.87 15.39 89.27
CA MET A 1 90.15 15.16 88.00
C MET A 1 88.75 14.67 88.34
N LYS A 2 87.72 15.49 88.11
CA LYS A 2 86.30 15.16 88.33
C LYS A 2 85.66 14.96 86.96
N THR A 3 85.19 13.75 86.69
CA THR A 3 84.44 13.39 85.48
C THR A 3 82.97 13.74 85.71
N SER A 4 82.47 14.74 84.99
CA SER A 4 81.04 15.08 84.98
C SER A 4 80.30 14.12 84.04
N GLN A 5 79.39 13.31 84.60
CA GLN A 5 78.42 12.52 83.84
C GLN A 5 77.27 13.43 83.40
N THR A 6 77.08 13.58 82.08
CA THR A 6 75.88 14.16 81.48
C THR A 6 74.82 13.07 81.32
N ILE A 7 73.70 13.21 82.02
CA ILE A 7 72.54 12.32 81.92
C ILE A 7 71.71 12.72 80.69
N ALA A 8 71.53 11.81 79.73
CA ALA A 8 70.66 12.00 78.57
C ALA A 8 69.18 11.83 78.99
N ALA A 9 68.33 12.79 78.62
CA ALA A 9 66.90 12.74 78.85
C ALA A 9 66.22 11.75 77.89
N ALA A 10 65.25 10.99 78.41
CA ALA A 10 64.47 10.02 77.63
C ALA A 10 63.51 10.73 76.65
N PRO A 11 63.28 10.16 75.44
CA PRO A 11 62.32 10.69 74.49
C PRO A 11 60.89 10.55 75.02
N THR A 12 60.10 11.62 74.89
CA THR A 12 58.67 11.63 75.19
C THR A 12 57.89 10.72 74.24
N PRO A 13 56.87 9.98 74.71
CA PRO A 13 56.06 9.11 73.86
C PRO A 13 55.34 9.93 72.79
N GLU A 14 55.54 9.53 71.54
CA GLU A 14 54.92 10.09 70.35
C GLU A 14 53.41 9.83 70.41
N GLU A 15 52.60 10.88 70.58
CA GLU A 15 51.14 10.77 70.48
C GLU A 15 50.78 10.34 69.06
N ALA A 16 50.11 9.19 68.93
CA ALA A 16 49.65 8.66 67.66
C ALA A 16 48.67 9.65 67.02
N TYR A 17 49.11 10.34 65.98
CA TYR A 17 48.30 11.24 65.18
C TYR A 17 47.22 10.41 64.48
N GLN A 18 45.98 10.47 64.97
CA GLN A 18 44.84 9.94 64.25
C GLN A 18 44.43 10.96 63.20
N GLU A 19 44.68 10.66 61.92
CA GLU A 19 44.19 11.49 60.83
C GLU A 19 42.65 11.58 60.91
N PRO A 20 42.06 12.79 60.85
CA PRO A 20 40.62 12.94 60.86
C PRO A 20 40.05 12.22 59.63
N LEU A 21 39.10 11.31 59.87
CA LEU A 21 38.37 10.62 58.81
C LEU A 21 37.78 11.66 57.85
N ASP A 22 38.20 11.61 56.59
CA ASP A 22 37.72 12.47 55.52
C ASP A 22 36.28 12.09 55.15
N VAL A 23 35.35 12.70 55.88
CA VAL A 23 33.92 12.45 55.71
C VAL A 23 33.39 13.02 54.39
N ASP A 24 34.06 13.99 53.79
CA ASP A 24 33.54 14.69 52.61
C ASP A 24 33.69 13.86 51.32
N SER A 25 34.69 12.99 51.27
CA SER A 25 34.96 12.11 50.14
C SER A 25 33.84 11.07 49.90
N TRP A 26 33.35 10.42 50.96
CA TRP A 26 32.35 9.36 50.82
C TRP A 26 30.94 9.90 50.55
N TYR A 27 30.60 11.08 51.09
CA TYR A 27 29.34 11.75 50.76
C TYR A 27 29.27 12.13 49.27
N SER A 28 30.37 12.67 48.72
CA SER A 28 30.45 13.05 47.31
C SER A 28 30.28 11.85 46.38
N ALA A 29 30.88 10.70 46.73
CA ALA A 29 30.73 9.45 45.99
C ALA A 29 29.28 8.93 46.02
N LEU A 30 28.62 8.97 47.19
CA LEU A 30 27.25 8.50 47.36
C LEU A 30 26.26 9.38 46.57
N VAL A 31 26.38 10.70 46.64
CA VAL A 31 25.50 11.64 45.93
C VAL A 31 25.63 11.46 44.42
N SER A 32 26.87 11.32 43.91
CA SER A 32 27.12 11.06 42.50
C SER A 32 26.46 9.75 42.03
N PHE A 33 26.60 8.68 42.82
CA PHE A 33 25.99 7.38 42.50
C PHE A 33 24.46 7.47 42.40
N VAL A 34 23.81 8.11 43.39
CA VAL A 34 22.35 8.27 43.41
C VAL A 34 21.87 9.08 42.19
N PHE A 35 22.58 10.16 41.85
CA PHE A 35 22.22 10.99 40.70
C PHE A 35 22.27 10.21 39.38
N HIS A 36 23.36 9.47 39.13
CA HIS A 36 23.49 8.67 37.91
C HIS A 36 22.46 7.53 37.85
N PHE A 37 22.19 6.89 38.98
CA PHE A 37 21.17 5.85 39.06
C PHE A 37 19.77 6.39 38.74
N CYS A 38 19.39 7.54 39.29
CA CYS A 38 18.13 8.21 38.97
C CYS A 38 18.05 8.61 37.48
N LEU A 39 19.14 9.15 36.90
CA LEU A 39 19.18 9.53 35.50
C LEU A 39 18.97 8.31 34.57
N MET A 40 19.62 7.19 34.87
CA MET A 40 19.47 5.94 34.12
C MET A 40 18.05 5.37 34.19
N LEU A 41 17.37 5.52 35.34
CA LEU A 41 15.97 5.09 35.49
C LEU A 41 14.97 6.00 34.77
N LEU A 42 15.25 7.30 34.66
CA LEU A 42 14.35 8.27 34.02
C LEU A 42 14.46 8.28 32.49
N LEU A 43 15.63 7.95 31.93
CA LEU A 43 15.87 7.88 30.48
C LEU A 43 14.83 7.05 29.70
N PRO A 44 14.51 5.79 30.09
CA PRO A 44 13.50 5.00 29.37
C PRO A 44 12.07 5.55 29.55
N LEU A 45 11.76 6.15 30.72
CA LEU A 45 10.47 6.82 30.95
C LEU A 45 10.30 8.04 30.03
N PHE A 46 11.36 8.82 29.85
CA PHE A 46 11.36 9.96 28.95
C PHE A 46 11.28 9.52 27.48
N ALA A 47 11.95 8.42 27.12
CA ALA A 47 11.85 7.83 25.78
C ALA A 47 10.43 7.33 25.47
N ALA A 48 9.72 6.77 26.45
CA ALA A 48 8.32 6.37 26.29
C ALA A 48 7.36 7.56 26.12
N PHE A 49 7.63 8.70 26.77
CA PHE A 49 6.85 9.93 26.57
C PHE A 49 7.15 10.64 25.25
N LEU A 50 8.29 10.33 24.63
CA LEU A 50 8.68 10.82 23.31
C LEU A 50 8.24 9.88 22.18
N GLU A 51 7.42 8.87 22.45
CA GLU A 51 6.78 8.12 21.36
C GLU A 51 6.05 9.12 20.46
N PRO A 52 6.48 9.28 19.21
CA PRO A 52 5.88 10.27 18.33
C PRO A 52 4.42 9.84 18.15
N GLU A 53 3.48 10.75 18.49
CA GLU A 53 2.11 10.66 18.00
C GLU A 53 2.19 10.17 16.56
N GLN A 54 1.48 9.09 16.23
CA GLN A 54 1.46 8.47 14.91
C GLN A 54 1.24 9.57 13.87
N ARG A 55 2.34 10.13 13.35
CA ARG A 55 2.29 11.18 12.35
C ARG A 55 1.78 10.45 11.13
N LEU A 56 0.50 10.61 10.85
CA LEU A 56 -0.05 10.36 9.53
C LEU A 56 0.98 10.93 8.55
N PRO A 57 1.56 10.10 7.66
CA PRO A 57 2.64 10.55 6.81
C PRO A 57 2.20 11.83 6.10
N PRO A 58 3.03 12.89 6.07
CA PRO A 58 2.64 14.16 5.48
C PRO A 58 2.12 13.87 4.09
N ALA A 59 0.92 14.37 3.78
CA ALA A 59 0.36 14.27 2.45
C ALA A 59 1.42 14.81 1.48
N VAL A 60 1.99 13.93 0.67
CA VAL A 60 2.89 14.34 -0.39
C VAL A 60 2.02 15.12 -1.35
N GLY A 61 2.05 16.44 -1.23
CA GLY A 61 1.36 17.34 -2.14
C GLY A 61 1.79 16.96 -3.55
N THR A 62 0.82 16.53 -4.35
CA THR A 62 1.03 16.36 -5.78
C THR A 62 1.42 17.73 -6.31
N VAL A 63 2.70 17.91 -6.62
CA VAL A 63 3.16 19.05 -7.41
C VAL A 63 2.47 18.90 -8.77
N GLN A 64 1.42 19.69 -8.99
CA GLN A 64 0.93 19.92 -10.34
C GLN A 64 2.08 20.60 -11.08
N VAL A 65 2.80 19.82 -11.88
CA VAL A 65 3.63 20.36 -12.95
C VAL A 65 2.63 20.91 -13.96
N LEU A 66 2.31 22.19 -13.82
CA LEU A 66 1.64 22.96 -14.83
C LEU A 66 2.62 23.04 -16.00
N ASP A 67 2.38 22.24 -17.05
CA ASP A 67 3.09 22.36 -18.31
C ASP A 67 2.78 23.74 -18.90
N ASP A 68 3.65 24.70 -18.56
CA ASP A 68 3.72 26.02 -19.16
C ASP A 68 4.30 25.87 -20.58
N SER A 69 3.46 25.37 -21.49
CA SER A 69 3.72 25.49 -22.92
C SER A 69 3.42 26.92 -23.33
N GLY A 70 4.46 27.76 -23.23
CA GLY A 70 4.45 29.16 -23.62
C GLY A 70 3.82 29.37 -25.00
N THR A 71 2.73 30.13 -25.00
CA THR A 71 2.29 30.88 -26.17
C THR A 71 2.35 32.34 -25.80
N ASP A 72 3.30 33.03 -26.45
CA ASP A 72 3.50 34.47 -26.38
C ASP A 72 2.23 35.22 -26.78
N ALA A 73 1.63 35.97 -25.84
CA ALA A 73 0.90 37.21 -26.12
C ALA A 73 0.53 37.94 -24.81
N ASP A 74 1.33 38.95 -24.48
CA ASP A 74 1.00 40.06 -23.58
C ASP A 74 0.55 41.28 -24.44
N PRO A 75 -0.03 42.38 -23.95
CA PRO A 75 -0.66 42.65 -22.64
C PRO A 75 -2.04 43.34 -22.76
N ALA A 76 -2.62 43.61 -21.58
CA ALA A 76 -3.50 44.74 -21.25
C ALA A 76 -5.01 44.47 -21.15
N ALA A 77 -5.47 44.25 -19.91
CA ALA A 77 -6.52 45.07 -19.29
C ALA A 77 -6.55 44.75 -17.79
N GLY A 78 -6.21 45.74 -16.97
CA GLY A 78 -6.36 45.65 -15.53
C GLY A 78 -7.81 45.75 -15.10
N LEU A 79 -8.15 45.03 -14.03
CA LEU A 79 -9.30 45.34 -13.18
C LEU A 79 -8.90 45.12 -11.71
N PRO A 80 -9.21 46.06 -10.80
CA PRO A 80 -8.91 45.96 -9.39
C PRO A 80 -10.07 45.35 -8.60
N GLY A 81 -9.74 44.70 -7.48
CA GLY A 81 -10.58 44.68 -6.29
C GLY A 81 -11.70 43.64 -6.26
N ALA A 82 -11.47 42.58 -5.49
CA ALA A 82 -12.55 41.83 -4.85
C ALA A 82 -12.20 41.66 -3.37
N GLU A 83 -12.66 42.64 -2.59
CA GLU A 83 -12.82 42.55 -1.14
C GLU A 83 -13.76 41.39 -0.78
N ALA A 84 -13.41 40.74 0.34
CA ALA A 84 -14.28 40.15 1.35
C ALA A 84 -15.74 39.85 0.95
N ALA A 85 -16.03 38.58 0.73
CA ALA A 85 -17.37 38.02 0.92
C ALA A 85 -17.29 36.86 1.92
N ALA A 86 -17.49 37.18 3.19
CA ALA A 86 -17.88 36.23 4.21
C ALA A 86 -19.36 35.88 3.97
N GLU A 87 -19.62 34.86 3.15
CA GLU A 87 -20.97 34.36 2.95
C GLU A 87 -21.36 33.40 4.08
N SER A 88 -22.09 33.99 5.02
CA SER A 88 -23.22 33.44 5.76
C SER A 88 -23.66 32.03 5.35
N LEU A 89 -23.44 31.07 6.26
CA LEU A 89 -24.09 29.76 6.27
C LEU A 89 -25.61 29.95 6.46
N THR A 90 -26.34 30.09 5.37
CA THR A 90 -27.80 29.94 5.37
C THR A 90 -28.15 28.48 5.62
N GLN A 91 -28.69 28.25 6.80
CA GLN A 91 -29.38 27.05 7.25
C GLN A 91 -30.45 26.67 6.22
N SER A 92 -30.15 25.64 5.43
CA SER A 92 -31.11 25.05 4.48
C SER A 92 -32.14 24.26 5.27
N GLU A 93 -33.27 24.92 5.58
CA GLU A 93 -34.50 24.26 6.01
C GLU A 93 -34.92 23.28 4.92
N SER A 94 -34.79 21.98 5.19
CA SER A 94 -35.33 20.93 4.33
C SER A 94 -36.85 21.11 4.25
N PRO A 95 -37.43 21.36 3.07
CA PRO A 95 -38.88 21.38 2.92
C PRO A 95 -39.40 19.98 3.18
N ASP A 96 -40.26 19.89 4.20
CA ASP A 96 -41.08 18.73 4.54
C ASP A 96 -42.07 18.45 3.40
N LEU A 97 -41.56 17.83 2.33
CA LEU A 97 -42.34 17.31 1.21
C LEU A 97 -42.81 15.89 1.58
N MET A 98 -43.69 15.80 2.58
CA MET A 98 -44.71 14.76 2.63
C MET A 98 -45.70 15.03 1.48
N GLN A 99 -45.29 14.72 0.25
CA GLN A 99 -46.23 14.59 -0.85
C GLN A 99 -46.89 13.22 -0.77
N ASP A 100 -48.21 13.27 -0.69
CA ASP A 100 -49.14 12.15 -0.72
C ASP A 100 -48.72 11.10 -1.75
N ILE A 101 -48.27 9.95 -1.27
CA ILE A 101 -48.13 8.76 -2.10
C ILE A 101 -49.56 8.35 -2.47
N PRO A 102 -49.96 8.41 -3.76
CA PRO A 102 -51.28 7.98 -4.17
C PRO A 102 -51.46 6.51 -3.79
N ALA A 103 -52.62 6.22 -3.21
CA ALA A 103 -53.01 4.88 -2.80
C ALA A 103 -52.71 3.88 -3.92
N ALA A 104 -51.87 2.89 -3.59
CA ALA A 104 -51.43 1.85 -4.49
C ALA A 104 -52.63 1.23 -5.21
N GLU A 105 -52.76 1.51 -6.51
CA GLU A 105 -53.68 0.78 -7.37
C GLU A 105 -53.28 -0.69 -7.30
N ALA A 106 -54.28 -1.54 -7.05
CA ALA A 106 -54.13 -2.97 -6.87
C ALA A 106 -53.32 -3.57 -8.02
N ILE A 107 -52.15 -4.10 -7.68
CA ILE A 107 -51.28 -4.83 -8.61
C ILE A 107 -52.10 -6.00 -9.14
N THR A 108 -52.50 -5.90 -10.41
CA THR A 108 -53.18 -6.95 -11.16
C THR A 108 -52.41 -8.25 -11.00
N GLU A 109 -53.12 -9.28 -10.54
CA GLU A 109 -52.64 -10.65 -10.35
C GLU A 109 -51.80 -11.08 -11.56
N VAL A 110 -50.48 -11.16 -11.34
CA VAL A 110 -49.51 -11.56 -12.36
C VAL A 110 -49.81 -13.02 -12.68
N GLN A 111 -50.44 -13.26 -13.83
CA GLN A 111 -50.66 -14.62 -14.30
C GLN A 111 -49.31 -15.33 -14.37
N PRO A 112 -49.19 -16.53 -13.78
CA PRO A 112 -47.94 -17.27 -13.78
C PRO A 112 -47.56 -17.54 -15.24
N VAL A 113 -46.50 -16.86 -15.70
CA VAL A 113 -45.88 -17.17 -16.99
C VAL A 113 -45.37 -18.59 -16.86
N GLU A 114 -45.99 -19.53 -17.58
CA GLU A 114 -45.47 -20.88 -17.72
C GLU A 114 -44.09 -20.79 -18.35
N VAL A 115 -43.05 -20.88 -17.52
CA VAL A 115 -41.67 -20.97 -17.99
C VAL A 115 -41.59 -22.25 -18.80
N PRO A 116 -41.28 -22.20 -20.11
CA PRO A 116 -41.16 -23.39 -20.93
C PRO A 116 -40.17 -24.34 -20.26
N GLN A 117 -40.66 -25.50 -19.81
CA GLN A 117 -39.77 -26.53 -19.27
C GLN A 117 -38.90 -27.01 -20.43
N LEU A 118 -37.63 -26.63 -20.40
CA LEU A 118 -36.64 -27.10 -21.36
C LEU A 118 -36.54 -28.62 -21.18
N ASP A 119 -37.07 -29.40 -22.14
CA ASP A 119 -36.98 -30.85 -22.11
C ASP A 119 -35.52 -31.28 -22.31
N LEU A 120 -34.81 -31.44 -21.19
CA LEU A 120 -33.41 -31.86 -21.12
C LEU A 120 -33.21 -33.35 -21.45
N ASN A 121 -34.26 -34.07 -21.86
CA ASN A 121 -34.20 -35.50 -22.10
C ASN A 121 -33.85 -35.88 -23.55
N VAL A 122 -33.50 -34.90 -24.39
CA VAL A 122 -32.91 -35.17 -25.70
C VAL A 122 -31.47 -35.64 -25.50
N PRO A 123 -31.08 -36.85 -25.96
CA PRO A 123 -29.70 -37.36 -25.84
C PRO A 123 -28.63 -36.35 -26.30
N ASP A 124 -28.96 -35.55 -27.31
CA ASP A 124 -28.10 -34.52 -27.87
C ASP A 124 -27.80 -33.36 -26.89
N ALA A 125 -28.73 -33.03 -25.99
CA ALA A 125 -28.54 -31.96 -25.01
C ALA A 125 -27.48 -32.33 -23.96
N LYS A 126 -27.44 -33.60 -23.54
CA LYS A 126 -26.41 -34.09 -22.62
C LYS A 126 -25.03 -34.10 -23.27
N GLN A 127 -24.94 -34.55 -24.52
CA GLN A 127 -23.69 -34.54 -25.28
C GLN A 127 -23.18 -33.11 -25.52
N ALA A 128 -24.07 -32.18 -25.87
CA ALA A 128 -23.72 -30.76 -26.03
C ALA A 128 -23.27 -30.11 -24.72
N LEU A 129 -23.92 -30.43 -23.59
CA LEU A 129 -23.50 -29.93 -22.28
C LEU A 129 -22.13 -30.48 -21.88
N GLU A 130 -21.87 -31.76 -22.16
CA GLU A 130 -20.60 -32.40 -21.87
C GLU A 130 -19.46 -31.84 -22.75
N SER A 131 -19.72 -31.60 -24.04
CA SER A 131 -18.76 -30.94 -24.92
C SER A 131 -18.45 -29.52 -24.45
N LEU A 132 -19.47 -28.72 -24.11
CA LEU A 132 -19.28 -27.37 -23.57
C LEU A 132 -18.46 -27.38 -22.27
N ARG A 133 -18.70 -28.35 -21.39
CA ARG A 133 -17.94 -28.52 -20.16
C ARG A 133 -16.46 -28.85 -20.46
N ASN A 134 -16.20 -29.78 -21.36
CA ASN A 134 -14.85 -30.15 -21.76
C ASN A 134 -14.10 -28.99 -22.43
N ASP A 135 -14.78 -28.25 -23.32
CA ASP A 135 -14.24 -27.07 -23.98
C ASP A 135 -13.89 -25.98 -22.97
N SER A 136 -14.76 -25.72 -21.98
CA SER A 136 -14.51 -24.75 -20.93
C SER A 136 -13.31 -25.15 -20.05
N ALA A 137 -13.20 -26.43 -19.68
CA ALA A 137 -12.09 -26.93 -18.88
C ALA A 137 -10.76 -26.83 -19.62
N GLN A 138 -10.76 -27.15 -20.93
CA GLN A 138 -9.59 -26.98 -21.78
C GLN A 138 -9.19 -25.52 -21.94
N ALA A 139 -10.17 -24.61 -22.10
CA ALA A 139 -9.91 -23.17 -22.18
C ALA A 139 -9.28 -22.62 -20.89
N VAL A 140 -9.78 -23.02 -19.72
CA VAL A 140 -9.20 -22.63 -18.42
C VAL A 140 -7.79 -23.18 -18.26
N ALA A 141 -7.56 -24.45 -18.61
CA ALA A 141 -6.22 -25.05 -18.54
C ALA A 141 -5.22 -24.33 -19.46
N ALA A 142 -5.64 -23.98 -20.68
CA ALA A 142 -4.83 -23.22 -21.62
C ALA A 142 -4.52 -21.80 -21.11
N ALA A 143 -5.51 -21.10 -20.54
CA ALA A 143 -5.35 -19.78 -19.95
C ALA A 143 -4.35 -19.78 -18.79
N GLN A 144 -4.43 -20.79 -17.90
CA GLN A 144 -3.47 -20.97 -16.81
C GLN A 144 -2.05 -21.27 -17.32
N ALA A 145 -1.92 -22.10 -18.35
CA ALA A 145 -0.63 -22.39 -18.97
C ALA A 145 -0.01 -21.13 -19.60
N ALA A 146 -0.81 -20.35 -20.33
CA ALA A 146 -0.38 -19.08 -20.92
C ALA A 146 0.06 -18.09 -19.83
N ALA A 147 -0.67 -18.00 -18.72
CA ALA A 147 -0.31 -17.13 -17.61
C ALA A 147 0.98 -17.54 -16.90
N ARG A 148 1.22 -18.84 -16.72
CA ARG A 148 2.51 -19.33 -16.19
C ARG A 148 3.67 -18.96 -17.12
N GLY A 149 3.51 -19.15 -18.43
CA GLY A 149 4.52 -18.76 -19.43
C GLY A 149 4.76 -17.25 -19.47
N ALA A 150 3.70 -16.44 -19.42
CA ALA A 150 3.81 -14.99 -19.33
C ALA A 150 4.51 -14.55 -18.03
N ARG A 151 4.14 -15.13 -16.88
CA ARG A 151 4.79 -14.86 -15.59
C ARG A 151 6.29 -15.09 -15.66
N GLU A 152 6.72 -16.21 -16.22
CA GLU A 152 8.14 -16.55 -16.32
C GLU A 152 8.90 -15.53 -17.17
N ARG A 153 8.35 -15.17 -18.35
CA ARG A 153 8.96 -14.16 -19.24
C ARG A 153 9.00 -12.76 -18.60
N LEU A 154 7.90 -12.32 -18.01
CA LEU A 154 7.82 -11.02 -17.34
C LEU A 154 8.79 -10.95 -16.15
N ASN A 155 8.91 -12.03 -15.38
CA ASN A 155 9.89 -12.11 -14.29
C ASN A 155 11.33 -12.01 -14.80
N GLN A 156 11.65 -12.62 -15.94
CA GLN A 156 12.96 -12.47 -16.59
C GLN A 156 13.22 -11.01 -17.00
N ASN A 157 12.21 -10.33 -17.55
CA ASN A 157 12.32 -8.91 -17.92
C ASN A 157 12.54 -7.98 -16.72
N LEU A 158 11.99 -8.33 -15.55
CA LEU A 158 12.20 -7.59 -14.30
C LEU A 158 13.56 -7.86 -13.63
N GLY A 159 14.45 -8.62 -14.29
CA GLY A 159 15.76 -9.00 -13.76
C GLY A 159 15.68 -10.09 -12.68
N GLY A 160 14.55 -10.78 -12.56
CA GLY A 160 14.39 -11.91 -11.66
C GLY A 160 15.15 -13.13 -12.18
N ALA A 161 15.95 -13.77 -11.32
CA ALA A 161 16.53 -15.06 -11.64
C ALA A 161 15.42 -16.10 -11.89
N PRO A 162 15.50 -16.92 -12.95
CA PRO A 162 14.55 -18.00 -13.20
C PRO A 162 14.51 -18.94 -11.97
N GLY A 163 13.33 -19.15 -11.39
CA GLY A 163 13.14 -20.05 -10.23
C GLY A 163 12.97 -19.39 -8.86
N GLY A 164 12.88 -18.06 -8.78
CA GLY A 164 12.52 -17.32 -7.55
C GLY A 164 11.05 -17.49 -7.13
N GLY A 165 10.62 -18.73 -6.88
CA GLY A 165 9.27 -19.06 -6.44
C GLY A 165 9.08 -18.74 -4.95
N GLY A 166 8.38 -17.65 -4.65
CA GLY A 166 7.42 -17.58 -3.54
C GLY A 166 7.92 -17.76 -2.10
N GLY A 167 9.21 -17.63 -1.81
CA GLY A 167 9.76 -17.86 -0.47
C GLY A 167 10.65 -16.73 0.02
N GLY A 168 10.05 -15.62 0.48
CA GLY A 168 10.50 -14.72 1.56
C GLY A 168 11.93 -14.17 1.61
N GLY A 169 12.80 -14.45 0.65
CA GLY A 169 14.19 -14.01 0.68
C GLY A 169 14.37 -12.70 -0.05
N GLY A 170 14.34 -11.58 0.70
CA GLY A 170 14.75 -10.20 0.34
C GLY A 170 15.36 -9.95 -1.04
N GLY A 171 14.60 -10.22 -2.11
CA GLY A 171 15.05 -9.99 -3.47
C GLY A 171 15.18 -8.49 -3.70
N THR A 172 16.32 -8.04 -4.22
CA THR A 172 16.50 -6.63 -4.57
C THR A 172 15.89 -6.33 -5.94
N GLY A 173 15.58 -5.05 -6.17
CA GLY A 173 15.09 -4.58 -7.48
C GLY A 173 13.61 -4.87 -7.73
N ARG A 174 13.19 -4.70 -8.99
CA ARG A 174 11.78 -4.62 -9.39
C ARG A 174 11.02 -5.93 -9.18
N ALA A 175 11.61 -7.07 -9.52
CA ALA A 175 11.03 -8.39 -9.26
C ALA A 175 10.84 -8.64 -7.75
N GLY A 176 11.79 -8.19 -6.93
CA GLY A 176 11.70 -8.26 -5.48
C GLY A 176 10.52 -7.46 -4.93
N ARG A 177 10.34 -6.21 -5.40
CA ARG A 177 9.19 -5.36 -5.04
C ARG A 177 7.87 -6.03 -5.35
N ALA A 178 7.73 -6.63 -6.53
CA ALA A 178 6.50 -7.33 -6.94
C ALA A 178 6.12 -8.45 -5.98
N ALA A 179 7.13 -9.17 -5.48
CA ALA A 179 6.94 -10.28 -4.56
C ALA A 179 6.61 -9.83 -3.13
N ARG A 180 7.07 -8.65 -2.70
CA ARG A 180 6.85 -8.12 -1.34
C ARG A 180 5.58 -7.29 -1.20
N TRP A 181 5.19 -6.61 -2.28
CA TRP A 181 4.10 -5.63 -2.22
C TRP A 181 2.74 -6.30 -2.31
N VAL A 182 1.90 -5.99 -1.33
CA VAL A 182 0.50 -6.38 -1.29
C VAL A 182 -0.34 -5.13 -1.50
N LEU A 183 -1.10 -5.07 -2.59
CA LEU A 183 -2.05 -3.99 -2.84
C LEU A 183 -3.44 -4.41 -2.38
N LYS A 184 -4.02 -3.66 -1.45
CA LYS A 184 -5.39 -3.80 -1.00
C LYS A 184 -6.27 -2.81 -1.75
N PHE A 185 -7.32 -3.34 -2.35
CA PHE A 185 -8.37 -2.57 -2.98
C PHE A 185 -9.66 -2.73 -2.17
N ASN A 186 -10.38 -1.64 -1.95
CA ASN A 186 -11.65 -1.65 -1.25
C ASN A 186 -12.76 -1.31 -2.24
N TYR A 187 -13.35 -2.33 -2.87
CA TYR A 187 -14.38 -2.16 -3.89
C TYR A 187 -15.63 -2.99 -3.56
N SER A 188 -16.79 -2.47 -3.97
CA SER A 188 -18.10 -3.12 -3.80
C SER A 188 -18.66 -3.67 -5.11
N HIS A 189 -18.16 -3.22 -6.26
CA HIS A 189 -18.57 -3.66 -7.59
C HIS A 189 -17.44 -3.47 -8.61
N ALA A 190 -17.61 -4.05 -9.80
CA ALA A 190 -16.59 -4.10 -10.84
C ALA A 190 -16.14 -2.71 -11.33
N ASP A 191 -17.06 -1.78 -11.58
CA ASP A 191 -16.71 -0.44 -12.06
C ASP A 191 -15.86 0.33 -11.04
N HIS A 192 -16.14 0.17 -9.73
CA HIS A 192 -15.34 0.79 -8.69
C HIS A 192 -13.92 0.22 -8.69
N TYR A 193 -13.77 -1.09 -8.89
CA TYR A 193 -12.46 -1.72 -8.98
C TYR A 193 -11.69 -1.28 -10.24
N LEU A 194 -12.35 -1.20 -11.40
CA LEU A 194 -11.76 -0.67 -12.64
C LEU A 194 -11.36 0.80 -12.50
N ASN A 195 -12.18 1.62 -11.83
CA ASN A 195 -11.85 3.02 -11.54
C ASN A 195 -10.66 3.15 -10.59
N GLN A 196 -10.53 2.27 -9.59
CA GLN A 196 -9.35 2.22 -8.72
C GLN A 196 -8.10 1.88 -9.51
N LEU A 197 -8.13 0.82 -10.32
CA LEU A 197 -7.00 0.45 -11.18
C LEU A 197 -6.65 1.55 -12.19
N GLY A 198 -7.65 2.14 -12.83
CA GLY A 198 -7.48 3.23 -13.79
C GLY A 198 -6.95 4.51 -13.16
N GLY A 199 -7.41 4.85 -11.95
CA GLY A 199 -6.90 6.00 -11.18
C GLY A 199 -5.44 5.84 -10.76
N LEU A 200 -4.97 4.61 -10.60
CA LEU A 200 -3.56 4.29 -10.40
C LEU A 200 -2.76 4.25 -11.72
N GLY A 201 -3.39 4.51 -12.88
CA GLY A 201 -2.77 4.38 -14.20
C GLY A 201 -2.44 2.94 -14.58
N ALA A 202 -3.04 1.96 -13.88
CA ALA A 202 -2.81 0.56 -14.13
C ALA A 202 -3.46 0.13 -15.46
N ALA A 203 -2.92 -0.95 -16.00
CA ALA A 203 -3.49 -1.60 -17.16
C ALA A 203 -3.62 -3.09 -16.91
N ILE A 204 -4.58 -3.75 -17.56
CA ILE A 204 -4.88 -5.17 -17.30
C ILE A 204 -4.86 -5.99 -18.57
N ALA A 205 -4.57 -7.28 -18.42
CA ALA A 205 -4.53 -8.23 -19.52
C ALA A 205 -5.21 -9.55 -19.16
N PHE A 206 -5.92 -10.10 -20.13
CA PHE A 206 -6.53 -11.43 -20.07
C PHE A 206 -5.93 -12.34 -21.15
N PRO A 207 -5.73 -13.63 -20.87
CA PRO A 207 -5.13 -14.54 -21.84
C PRO A 207 -6.04 -14.72 -23.05
N GLN A 208 -5.45 -14.73 -24.24
CA GLN A 208 -6.13 -15.11 -25.48
C GLN A 208 -5.49 -16.40 -26.05
N ARG A 209 -5.63 -16.65 -27.35
CA ARG A 209 -5.05 -17.84 -27.99
C ARG A 209 -3.55 -17.65 -28.19
N GLY A 210 -2.77 -18.66 -27.82
CA GLY A 210 -1.31 -18.64 -27.96
C GLY A 210 -0.65 -17.66 -26.99
N ASP A 211 0.31 -16.88 -27.47
CA ASP A 211 1.03 -15.85 -26.69
C ASP A 211 0.36 -14.47 -26.75
N GLN A 212 -0.85 -14.38 -27.29
CA GLN A 212 -1.60 -13.13 -27.37
C GLN A 212 -2.44 -12.88 -26.13
N TRP A 213 -2.54 -11.60 -25.76
CA TRP A 213 -3.26 -11.12 -24.59
C TRP A 213 -4.23 -10.03 -24.99
N LEU A 214 -5.44 -10.11 -24.47
CA LEU A 214 -6.40 -9.04 -24.58
C LEU A 214 -6.11 -7.99 -23.50
N TYR A 215 -5.71 -6.82 -23.95
CA TYR A 215 -5.11 -5.79 -23.12
C TYR A 215 -5.99 -4.54 -23.05
N PHE A 216 -6.13 -3.99 -21.84
CA PHE A 216 -6.95 -2.83 -21.55
C PHE A 216 -6.13 -1.72 -20.87
N THR A 217 -6.19 -0.51 -21.42
CA THR A 217 -5.71 0.73 -20.79
C THR A 217 -6.89 1.65 -20.48
N ASP A 218 -6.62 2.76 -19.79
CA ASP A 218 -7.61 3.83 -19.54
C ASP A 218 -8.87 3.28 -18.86
N LEU A 219 -8.65 2.48 -17.81
CA LEU A 219 -9.68 1.66 -17.16
C LEU A 219 -10.77 2.49 -16.48
N ALA A 220 -10.47 3.74 -16.14
CA ALA A 220 -11.45 4.69 -15.62
C ALA A 220 -12.32 5.21 -16.77
N GLY A 221 -13.57 4.73 -16.86
CA GLY A 221 -14.54 5.17 -17.85
C GLY A 221 -14.69 4.22 -19.04
N ARG A 222 -14.00 4.49 -20.16
CA ARG A 222 -14.11 3.69 -21.40
C ARG A 222 -12.77 3.02 -21.72
N PRO A 223 -12.55 1.78 -21.25
CA PRO A 223 -11.29 1.07 -21.44
C PRO A 223 -10.93 0.92 -22.92
N ASN A 224 -9.70 1.28 -23.26
CA ASN A 224 -9.17 1.05 -24.61
C ASN A 224 -8.69 -0.39 -24.74
N ARG A 225 -9.27 -1.12 -25.70
CA ARG A 225 -9.05 -2.56 -25.91
C ARG A 225 -8.07 -2.80 -27.07
N SER A 226 -7.05 -3.62 -26.83
CA SER A 226 -6.09 -4.06 -27.84
C SER A 226 -5.71 -5.54 -27.67
N VAL A 227 -5.14 -6.15 -28.70
CA VAL A 227 -4.53 -7.50 -28.62
C VAL A 227 -3.03 -7.34 -28.78
N ARG A 228 -2.23 -7.90 -27.87
CA ARG A 228 -0.77 -7.76 -27.92
C ARG A 228 -0.02 -8.95 -27.34
N ASP A 229 1.24 -9.06 -27.72
CA ASP A 229 2.22 -9.89 -27.02
C ASP A 229 2.78 -9.11 -25.81
N LEU A 230 3.01 -9.81 -24.71
CA LEU A 230 3.56 -9.26 -23.48
C LEU A 230 5.07 -9.52 -23.33
N SER A 231 5.73 -10.11 -24.33
CA SER A 231 7.18 -10.40 -24.28
C SER A 231 8.06 -9.17 -24.06
N GLY A 232 7.64 -8.00 -24.55
CA GLY A 232 8.34 -6.72 -24.37
C GLY A 232 7.89 -5.90 -23.15
N GLU A 233 6.97 -6.43 -22.34
CA GLU A 233 6.48 -5.74 -21.17
C GLU A 233 7.49 -5.84 -20.02
N ASP A 234 7.83 -4.70 -19.44
CA ASP A 234 8.84 -4.56 -18.39
C ASP A 234 8.27 -3.95 -17.12
N ARG A 235 6.97 -3.66 -17.05
CA ARG A 235 6.33 -3.16 -15.84
C ARG A 235 6.17 -4.24 -14.78
N ILE A 236 6.20 -3.79 -13.53
CA ILE A 236 5.81 -4.62 -12.39
C ILE A 236 4.35 -5.07 -12.56
N PHE A 237 4.09 -6.34 -12.25
CA PHE A 237 2.78 -6.94 -12.48
C PHE A 237 2.34 -7.85 -11.34
N TRP A 238 1.03 -8.02 -11.21
CA TRP A 238 0.41 -9.00 -10.33
C TRP A 238 -0.49 -9.92 -11.14
N ILE A 239 -0.63 -11.15 -10.67
CA ILE A 239 -1.55 -12.12 -11.22
C ILE A 239 -2.70 -12.25 -10.23
N ASN A 240 -3.91 -11.94 -10.69
CA ASN A 240 -5.13 -12.23 -9.98
C ASN A 240 -5.72 -13.54 -10.51
N GLU A 241 -5.70 -14.57 -9.67
CA GLU A 241 -6.22 -15.90 -9.99
C GLU A 241 -7.61 -16.15 -9.37
N ASP A 242 -8.14 -15.22 -8.56
CA ASP A 242 -9.46 -15.38 -7.95
C ASP A 242 -10.57 -15.21 -9.01
N PRO A 243 -11.33 -16.29 -9.33
CA PRO A 243 -12.36 -16.24 -10.35
C PRO A 243 -13.47 -15.22 -10.06
N SER A 244 -13.71 -14.92 -8.78
CA SER A 244 -14.78 -14.01 -8.36
C SER A 244 -14.45 -12.58 -8.80
N SER A 245 -13.27 -12.09 -8.44
CA SER A 245 -12.82 -10.74 -8.82
C SER A 245 -12.51 -10.62 -10.31
N THR A 246 -11.86 -11.61 -10.94
CA THR A 246 -11.61 -11.56 -12.39
C THR A 246 -12.89 -11.66 -13.21
N GLY A 247 -13.86 -12.46 -12.76
CA GLY A 247 -15.17 -12.60 -13.41
C GLY A 247 -15.96 -11.29 -13.39
N LEU A 248 -15.95 -10.58 -12.26
CA LEU A 248 -16.56 -9.25 -12.14
C LEU A 248 -15.93 -8.25 -13.11
N VAL A 249 -14.60 -8.20 -13.20
CA VAL A 249 -13.90 -7.32 -14.14
C VAL A 249 -14.19 -7.71 -15.59
N ALA A 250 -14.13 -8.99 -15.92
CA ALA A 250 -14.42 -9.49 -17.26
C ALA A 250 -15.86 -9.14 -17.70
N GLN A 251 -16.83 -9.27 -16.78
CA GLN A 251 -18.22 -8.89 -17.03
C GLN A 251 -18.36 -7.40 -17.33
N ALA A 252 -17.73 -6.53 -16.52
CA ALA A 252 -17.76 -5.09 -16.73
C ALA A 252 -17.11 -4.67 -18.07
N LEU A 253 -16.09 -5.42 -18.51
CA LEU A 253 -15.44 -5.22 -19.81
C LEU A 253 -16.18 -5.86 -21.00
N GLY A 254 -17.28 -6.57 -20.76
CA GLY A 254 -18.04 -7.26 -21.80
C GLY A 254 -17.25 -8.39 -22.48
N ILE A 255 -16.38 -9.07 -21.74
CA ILE A 255 -15.61 -10.23 -22.22
C ILE A 255 -16.00 -11.50 -21.46
N ALA A 256 -15.66 -12.65 -22.01
CA ALA A 256 -15.86 -13.91 -21.30
C ALA A 256 -15.05 -13.91 -19.99
N PRO A 257 -15.57 -14.49 -18.89
CA PRO A 257 -14.84 -14.61 -17.65
C PRO A 257 -13.62 -15.50 -17.85
N LEU A 258 -12.45 -14.87 -17.92
CA LEU A 258 -11.17 -15.54 -18.12
C LEU A 258 -10.32 -15.38 -16.86
N THR A 259 -9.75 -16.49 -16.41
CA THR A 259 -8.76 -16.52 -15.33
C THR A 259 -7.44 -17.06 -15.87
N PRO A 260 -6.29 -16.45 -15.51
CA PRO A 260 -6.13 -15.32 -14.61
C PRO A 260 -6.14 -13.95 -15.31
N MET A 261 -6.17 -12.87 -14.53
CA MET A 261 -5.96 -11.49 -14.99
C MET A 261 -4.58 -11.01 -14.56
N LEU A 262 -3.83 -10.37 -15.46
CA LEU A 262 -2.61 -9.63 -15.09
C LEU A 262 -2.94 -8.16 -14.92
N ALA A 263 -2.35 -7.52 -13.91
CA ALA A 263 -2.40 -6.07 -13.73
C ALA A 263 -0.98 -5.51 -13.74
N PHE A 264 -0.73 -4.49 -14.56
CA PHE A 264 0.55 -3.81 -14.74
C PHE A 264 0.47 -2.42 -14.15
N LEU A 265 1.40 -2.05 -13.25
CA LEU A 265 1.46 -0.69 -12.72
C LEU A 265 2.45 0.17 -13.50
N PRO A 266 2.17 1.49 -13.64
CA PRO A 266 3.08 2.42 -14.27
C PRO A 266 4.37 2.59 -13.44
N VAL A 267 5.48 2.87 -14.13
CA VAL A 267 6.82 2.99 -13.51
C VAL A 267 6.86 4.14 -12.51
N GLU A 268 6.14 5.22 -12.78
CA GLU A 268 6.04 6.40 -11.94
C GLU A 268 5.37 6.06 -10.59
N LEU A 269 4.33 5.23 -10.63
CA LEU A 269 3.68 4.75 -9.41
C LEU A 269 4.58 3.76 -8.65
N GLU A 270 5.26 2.86 -9.35
CA GLU A 270 6.24 1.94 -8.74
C GLU A 270 7.31 2.72 -7.96
N GLN A 271 7.92 3.75 -8.57
CA GLN A 271 8.94 4.57 -7.92
C GLN A 271 8.40 5.32 -6.69
N ARG A 272 7.16 5.83 -6.78
CA ARG A 272 6.49 6.46 -5.64
C ARG A 272 6.23 5.48 -4.50
N MET A 273 5.74 4.29 -4.82
CA MET A 273 5.50 3.23 -3.84
C MET A 273 6.78 2.82 -3.13
N LEU A 274 7.90 2.67 -3.86
CA LEU A 274 9.21 2.41 -3.27
C LEU A 274 9.63 3.52 -2.29
N LYS A 275 9.46 4.78 -2.69
CA LYS A 275 9.80 5.92 -1.81
C LYS A 275 8.96 5.88 -0.53
N MET A 276 7.67 5.56 -0.62
CA MET A 276 6.79 5.42 0.54
C MET A 276 7.17 4.22 1.42
N GLU A 277 7.52 3.08 0.81
CA GLU A 277 8.00 1.88 1.50
C GLU A 277 9.25 2.19 2.34
N LEU A 278 10.26 2.84 1.76
CA LEU A 278 11.49 3.21 2.48
C LEU A 278 11.23 4.24 3.59
N ALA A 279 10.29 5.17 3.37
CA ALA A 279 9.99 6.23 4.32
C ALA A 279 9.17 5.76 5.55
N TYR A 280 8.33 4.73 5.41
CA TYR A 280 7.30 4.40 6.41
C TYR A 280 7.86 4.03 7.80
N LYS A 281 8.85 3.14 7.88
CA LYS A 281 9.56 2.78 9.14
C LYS A 281 11.05 3.12 9.12
N GLY A 282 11.49 3.93 8.16
CA GLY A 282 12.89 4.32 8.01
C GLY A 282 13.82 3.14 7.74
N ALA A 283 13.37 2.18 6.92
CA ALA A 283 14.20 1.04 6.53
C ALA A 283 15.49 1.53 5.85
N ALA A 284 16.64 0.99 6.24
CA ALA A 284 17.92 1.39 5.68
C ALA A 284 18.06 0.95 4.22
N SER A 285 17.43 -0.17 3.85
CA SER A 285 17.49 -0.75 2.52
C SER A 285 16.23 -1.57 2.17
N GLU A 286 16.02 -1.87 0.87
CA GLU A 286 14.92 -2.74 0.42
C GLU A 286 15.03 -4.16 0.96
N GLN A 287 16.24 -4.59 1.30
CA GLN A 287 16.56 -5.93 1.81
C GLN A 287 16.06 -6.14 3.23
N ASP A 288 15.86 -5.06 3.99
CA ASP A 288 15.38 -5.07 5.37
C ASP A 288 13.85 -5.09 5.45
N ILE A 289 13.18 -5.38 4.33
CA ILE A 289 11.73 -5.35 4.21
C ILE A 289 11.30 -6.69 3.65
N LEU A 290 10.50 -7.44 4.42
CA LEU A 290 9.90 -8.69 3.96
C LEU A 290 8.59 -8.47 3.20
N GLN A 291 7.79 -7.49 3.64
CA GLN A 291 6.47 -7.24 3.07
C GLN A 291 6.05 -5.80 3.32
N THR A 292 5.45 -5.17 2.30
CA THR A 292 4.76 -3.87 2.46
C THR A 292 3.33 -3.99 1.95
N VAL A 293 2.38 -3.54 2.76
CA VAL A 293 0.97 -3.49 2.41
C VAL A 293 0.60 -2.07 2.04
N PHE A 294 0.19 -1.90 0.80
CA PHE A 294 -0.39 -0.67 0.27
C PHE A 294 -1.91 -0.78 0.26
N GLU A 295 -2.59 0.30 0.59
CA GLU A 295 -4.04 0.44 0.41
C GLU A 295 -4.33 1.50 -0.65
N CYS A 296 -5.17 1.15 -1.62
CA CYS A 296 -5.71 2.09 -2.60
C CYS A 296 -6.82 2.93 -1.95
N VAL A 297 -6.63 4.24 -1.89
CA VAL A 297 -7.54 5.19 -1.25
C VAL A 297 -7.98 6.27 -2.24
N ALA A 298 -9.22 6.72 -2.11
CA ALA A 298 -9.71 7.87 -2.88
C ALA A 298 -9.08 9.16 -2.35
N ARG A 299 -8.53 10.01 -3.22
CA ARG A 299 -7.89 11.27 -2.86
C ARG A 299 -8.05 12.30 -3.98
N GLY A 300 -8.58 13.48 -3.65
CA GLY A 300 -8.64 14.62 -4.59
C GLY A 300 -9.40 14.35 -5.89
N GLY A 301 -10.43 13.50 -5.85
CA GLY A 301 -11.20 13.09 -7.04
C GLY A 301 -10.54 11.98 -7.87
N GLY A 302 -9.38 11.46 -7.46
CA GLY A 302 -8.72 10.30 -8.04
C GLY A 302 -8.45 9.21 -7.02
N PHE A 303 -7.52 8.30 -7.36
CA PHE A 303 -7.05 7.25 -6.49
C PHE A 303 -5.54 7.36 -6.26
N ASP A 304 -5.11 7.02 -5.07
CA ASP A 304 -3.70 7.03 -4.65
C ASP A 304 -3.44 5.80 -3.76
N VAL A 305 -2.18 5.51 -3.45
CA VAL A 305 -1.82 4.44 -2.52
C VAL A 305 -1.16 5.00 -1.27
N ILE A 306 -1.45 4.39 -0.13
CA ILE A 306 -0.81 4.67 1.15
C ILE A 306 -0.22 3.38 1.73
N VAL A 307 0.85 3.49 2.49
CA VAL A 307 1.39 2.35 3.25
C VAL A 307 0.58 2.20 4.52
N VAL A 308 0.04 1.01 4.77
CA VAL A 308 -0.77 0.71 5.96
C VAL A 308 -0.10 -0.29 6.89
N ASP A 309 0.78 -1.14 6.36
CA ASP A 309 1.56 -2.09 7.15
C ASP A 309 2.89 -2.39 6.47
N GLN A 310 3.91 -2.71 7.27
CA GLN A 310 5.22 -3.14 6.79
C GLN A 310 5.84 -4.11 7.78
N LYS A 311 6.31 -5.25 7.27
CA LYS A 311 7.05 -6.26 8.02
C LYS A 311 8.53 -6.17 7.63
N PRO A 312 9.43 -5.89 8.59
CA PRO A 312 10.86 -5.96 8.37
C PRO A 312 11.33 -7.41 8.18
#